data_AF-A0A359HJ18-F1
#
_entry.id   AF-A0A359HJ18-F1
#
_cell.length_a   1.000
_cell.length_b   1.000
_cell.length_c   1.000
_cell.angle_alpha   90.00
_cell.angle_beta   90.00
_cell.angle_gamma   90.00
#
_symmetry.space_group_name_H-M   'P 1'
#
loop_
_entity.id
_entity.type
_entity.pdbx_description
1 polymer ?
#
loop_
_entity_poly.entity_id
_entity_poly.type
_entity_poly.pdbx_seq_one_letter_code
_entity_poly.pdbx_strand_id
1 'polypeptide(L)'
;MAVVSALFVGIFGRLFGHRKGAIGAVIGLGLYTVLVGADPAVVRAAIMGGFAIFARQVGRRQQALNTMAFTAALMALHNPQVPWDVGFQLSFAATLGLVLYAQPMQDGFANLLARRMGKSKARKIAAPVGEYVLFTFAAQITTLPIMAYHFGSISWVAFLANPAILPAQPPIMTLGGLTLILGVIWLPLGKMAAPLAWPFVLYTIRAVEFFAGFPSGMIALGDFSLVWVILFFAVLFGLTVGWQPIRTWLAARRENLAQGIAIPVLVVLGVATIFIWRTAFTAPDGLLHLTIFDVGSGDALLLQTPGGNSVLINGGPSAARLSDGLGRRLPPFQKELDWLVVASPRAEQIAALPRTLERFPPKNVLWAGAPSPSREADYLRETLTSLDIQVADALPGQALDLGDGASLTVLTASEHGAVLLLEWDHFRVLLPLGATPEDLEFLQMGRKMGDVSVLLLADQGYAALNPPEWISNLRPQLVLLSVAADDRNGRPDRETLDALGGYSLLRTDQHGWIQIVTDGEQMWVEVEQ
;
A
#
# COMPACT_ATOMS: atom_id res chain seq x y z
N MET A 1 3.53 -17.36 20.55
CA MET A 1 3.23 -18.58 21.34
C MET A 1 4.43 -19.19 22.05
N ALA A 2 5.63 -19.32 21.44
CA ALA A 2 6.78 -19.95 22.10
C ALA A 2 7.12 -19.38 23.51
N VAL A 3 7.08 -18.05 23.66
CA VAL A 3 7.28 -17.37 24.95
C VAL A 3 6.22 -17.77 25.98
N VAL A 4 4.94 -17.76 25.58
CA VAL A 4 3.80 -18.15 26.43
C VAL A 4 3.89 -19.63 26.82
N SER A 5 4.21 -20.50 25.88
CA SER A 5 4.45 -21.93 26.14
C SER A 5 5.59 -22.14 27.13
N ALA A 6 6.72 -21.44 26.95
CA ALA A 6 7.86 -21.53 27.85
C ALA A 6 7.54 -21.03 29.26
N LEU A 7 6.81 -19.91 29.37
CA LEU A 7 6.35 -19.34 30.63
C LEU A 7 5.44 -20.33 31.38
N PHE A 8 4.42 -20.87 30.70
CA PHE A 8 3.51 -21.83 31.32
C PHE A 8 4.20 -23.13 31.70
N VAL A 9 5.06 -23.68 30.85
CA VAL A 9 5.86 -24.88 31.19
C VAL A 9 6.77 -24.60 32.38
N GLY A 10 7.37 -23.41 32.48
CA GLY A 10 8.22 -23.02 33.60
C GLY A 10 7.46 -22.89 34.91
N ILE A 11 6.32 -22.20 34.91
CA ILE A 11 5.48 -21.97 36.10
C ILE A 11 4.84 -23.29 36.55
N PHE A 12 4.08 -23.94 35.67
CA PHE A 12 3.36 -25.16 36.02
C PHE A 12 4.31 -26.35 36.25
N GLY A 13 5.46 -26.38 35.58
CA GLY A 13 6.51 -27.38 35.82
C GLY A 13 7.11 -27.27 37.22
N ARG A 14 7.31 -26.06 37.75
CA ARG A 14 7.76 -25.83 39.13
C ARG A 14 6.70 -26.18 40.17
N LEU A 15 5.44 -25.88 39.89
CA LEU A 15 4.33 -26.08 40.84
C LEU A 15 3.85 -27.54 40.92
N PHE A 16 3.74 -28.23 39.78
CA PHE A 16 3.07 -29.53 39.68
C PHE A 16 3.98 -30.67 39.18
N GLY A 17 5.26 -30.38 38.91
CA GLY A 17 6.22 -31.33 38.35
C GLY A 17 6.11 -31.48 36.82
N HIS A 18 7.09 -32.15 36.19
CA HIS A 18 7.27 -32.14 34.74
C HIS A 18 6.06 -32.64 33.90
N ARG A 19 5.37 -33.71 34.34
CA ARG A 19 4.23 -34.29 33.59
C ARG A 19 2.92 -33.54 33.81
N LYS A 20 2.53 -33.32 35.07
CA LYS A 20 1.30 -32.58 35.40
C LYS A 20 1.40 -31.11 35.02
N GLY A 21 2.59 -30.52 35.15
CA GLY A 21 2.86 -29.15 34.73
C GLY A 21 2.74 -28.94 33.22
N ALA A 22 3.12 -29.93 32.43
CA ALA A 22 2.96 -29.87 30.98
C ALA A 22 1.50 -29.95 30.53
N ILE A 23 0.65 -30.73 31.24
CA ILE A 23 -0.80 -30.72 31.02
C ILE A 23 -1.38 -29.34 31.37
N GLY A 24 -0.99 -28.78 32.54
CA GLY A 24 -1.38 -27.43 32.94
C GLY A 24 -0.98 -26.37 31.90
N ALA A 25 0.21 -26.51 31.30
CA ALA A 25 0.67 -25.61 30.26
C ALA A 25 -0.14 -25.70 28.95
N VAL A 26 -0.55 -26.90 28.54
CA VAL A 26 -1.44 -27.10 27.37
C VAL A 26 -2.83 -26.50 27.62
N ILE A 27 -3.38 -26.70 28.83
CA ILE A 27 -4.66 -26.08 29.23
C ILE A 27 -4.54 -24.55 29.22
N GLY A 28 -3.47 -24.01 29.81
CA GLY A 28 -3.21 -22.56 29.82
C GLY A 28 -3.08 -21.99 28.41
N LEU A 29 -2.38 -22.69 27.51
CA LEU A 29 -2.29 -22.33 26.08
C LEU A 29 -3.67 -22.29 25.41
N GLY A 30 -4.54 -23.25 25.70
CA GLY A 30 -5.92 -23.28 25.20
C GLY A 30 -6.73 -22.09 25.70
N LEU A 31 -6.70 -21.83 27.01
CA LEU A 31 -7.40 -20.67 27.61
C LEU A 31 -6.90 -19.35 27.04
N TYR A 32 -5.58 -19.19 26.87
CA TYR A 32 -4.99 -18.01 26.25
C TYR A 32 -5.44 -17.85 24.78
N THR A 33 -5.55 -18.95 24.03
CA THR A 33 -6.01 -18.91 22.63
C THR A 33 -7.45 -18.40 22.53
N VAL A 34 -8.34 -18.85 23.43
CA VAL A 34 -9.71 -18.36 23.52
C VAL A 34 -9.75 -16.89 23.93
N LEU A 35 -8.94 -16.49 24.91
CA LEU A 35 -8.88 -15.12 25.41
C LEU A 35 -8.48 -14.10 24.33
N VAL A 36 -7.59 -14.48 23.41
CA VAL A 36 -7.10 -13.59 22.33
C VAL A 36 -8.03 -13.63 21.10
N GLY A 37 -9.19 -14.29 21.17
CA GLY A 37 -10.19 -14.29 20.09
C GLY A 37 -10.08 -15.44 19.09
N ALA A 38 -9.20 -16.42 19.35
CA ALA A 38 -9.08 -17.67 18.58
C ALA A 38 -8.86 -17.50 17.05
N ASP A 39 -8.15 -16.46 16.63
CA ASP A 39 -7.74 -16.30 15.24
C ASP A 39 -7.01 -17.54 14.70
N PRO A 40 -7.18 -17.90 13.40
CA PRO A 40 -6.55 -19.08 12.80
C PRO A 40 -5.04 -19.17 13.06
N ALA A 41 -4.36 -18.02 13.10
CA ALA A 41 -2.93 -17.96 13.38
C ALA A 41 -2.57 -18.32 14.83
N VAL A 42 -3.38 -17.90 15.80
CA VAL A 42 -3.19 -18.19 17.23
C VAL A 42 -3.50 -19.66 17.51
N VAL A 43 -4.59 -20.18 16.94
CA VAL A 43 -5.01 -21.59 17.07
C VAL A 43 -3.94 -22.54 16.55
N ARG A 44 -3.38 -22.30 15.35
CA ARG A 44 -2.26 -23.08 14.81
C ARG A 44 -1.08 -23.07 15.78
N ALA A 45 -0.68 -21.88 16.23
CA ALA A 45 0.47 -21.73 17.09
C ALA A 45 0.28 -22.40 18.46
N ALA A 46 -0.96 -22.47 18.97
CA ALA A 46 -1.33 -23.22 20.16
C ALA A 46 -1.23 -24.74 19.95
N ILE A 47 -1.75 -25.26 18.82
CA ILE A 47 -1.66 -26.68 18.45
C ILE A 47 -0.20 -27.10 18.32
N MET A 48 0.62 -26.34 17.58
CA MET A 48 2.05 -26.62 17.42
C MET A 48 2.81 -26.54 18.75
N GLY A 49 2.50 -25.56 19.60
CA GLY A 49 3.06 -25.44 20.95
C GLY A 49 2.68 -26.62 21.86
N GLY A 50 1.43 -27.07 21.79
CA GLY A 50 0.96 -28.27 22.48
C GLY A 50 1.69 -29.53 22.03
N PHE A 51 1.89 -29.71 20.72
CA PHE A 51 2.68 -30.81 20.17
C PHE A 51 4.15 -30.75 20.61
N ALA A 52 4.75 -29.57 20.68
CA ALA A 52 6.11 -29.42 21.17
C ALA A 52 6.25 -29.86 22.64
N ILE A 53 5.29 -29.46 23.48
CA ILE A 53 5.21 -29.87 24.89
C ILE A 53 5.02 -31.39 24.99
N PHE A 54 4.12 -31.95 24.19
CA PHE A 54 3.85 -33.39 24.16
C PHE A 54 5.06 -34.21 23.70
N ALA A 55 5.70 -33.82 22.59
CA ALA A 55 6.88 -34.48 22.06
C ALA A 55 8.03 -34.52 23.09
N ARG A 56 8.20 -33.44 23.86
CA ARG A 56 9.17 -33.35 24.94
C ARG A 56 8.88 -34.34 26.07
N GLN A 57 7.61 -34.61 26.40
CA GLN A 57 7.24 -35.60 27.41
C GLN A 57 7.49 -37.05 26.97
N VAL A 58 7.31 -37.33 25.68
CA VAL A 58 7.53 -38.67 25.09
C VAL A 58 9.02 -38.91 24.75
N GLY A 59 9.88 -37.90 24.95
CA GLY A 59 11.31 -37.99 24.66
C GLY A 59 11.63 -38.04 23.16
N ARG A 60 10.68 -37.64 22.29
CA ARG A 60 10.86 -37.64 20.83
C ARG A 60 11.22 -36.25 20.33
N ARG A 61 12.11 -36.18 19.35
CA ARG A 61 12.35 -34.96 18.58
C ARG A 61 11.16 -34.70 17.66
N GLN A 62 10.59 -33.51 17.74
CA GLN A 62 9.50 -33.09 16.88
C GLN A 62 10.02 -32.82 15.46
N GLN A 63 9.43 -33.46 14.46
CA GLN A 63 9.65 -33.09 13.06
C GLN A 63 8.64 -31.99 12.70
N ALA A 64 9.14 -30.76 12.51
CA ALA A 64 8.32 -29.57 12.34
C ALA A 64 7.38 -29.67 11.13
N LEU A 65 7.85 -30.21 9.99
CA LEU A 65 7.05 -30.38 8.77
C LEU A 65 5.85 -31.32 8.99
N ASN A 66 6.04 -32.43 9.71
CA ASN A 66 4.95 -33.38 9.99
C ASN A 66 3.92 -32.79 10.95
N THR A 67 4.38 -32.04 11.96
CA THR A 67 3.45 -31.33 12.86
C THR A 67 2.64 -30.31 12.06
N MET A 68 3.29 -29.57 11.17
CA MET A 68 2.66 -28.56 10.34
C MET A 68 1.59 -29.16 9.40
N ALA A 69 1.92 -30.25 8.70
CA ALA A 69 0.96 -30.97 7.86
C ALA A 69 -0.21 -31.53 8.69
N PHE A 70 0.06 -32.10 9.86
CA PHE A 70 -0.99 -32.58 10.76
C PHE A 70 -1.88 -31.45 11.28
N THR A 71 -1.30 -30.30 11.66
CA THR A 71 -2.06 -29.12 12.09
C THR A 71 -2.93 -28.58 10.96
N ALA A 72 -2.43 -28.52 9.73
CA ALA A 72 -3.23 -28.13 8.56
C ALA A 72 -4.42 -29.08 8.36
N ALA A 73 -4.17 -30.40 8.40
CA ALA A 73 -5.22 -31.39 8.24
C ALA A 73 -6.29 -31.30 9.35
N LEU A 74 -5.87 -31.10 10.60
CA LEU A 74 -6.79 -30.97 11.73
C LEU A 74 -7.66 -29.70 11.62
N MET A 75 -7.05 -28.57 11.24
CA MET A 75 -7.78 -27.31 11.05
C MET A 75 -8.74 -27.38 9.84
N ALA A 76 -8.30 -27.96 8.73
CA ALA A 76 -9.12 -28.16 7.53
C ALA A 76 -10.28 -29.15 7.77
N LEU A 77 -10.11 -30.13 8.66
CA LEU A 77 -11.17 -31.05 9.06
C LEU A 77 -12.29 -30.33 9.83
N HIS A 78 -11.93 -29.34 10.66
CA HIS A 78 -12.92 -28.56 11.41
C HIS A 78 -13.58 -27.50 10.54
N ASN A 79 -12.80 -26.81 9.70
CA ASN A 79 -13.31 -25.82 8.76
C ASN A 79 -12.57 -25.96 7.41
N PRO A 80 -13.24 -26.50 6.37
CA PRO A 80 -12.66 -26.69 5.04
C PRO A 80 -12.24 -25.39 4.34
N GLN A 81 -12.72 -24.23 4.78
CA GLN A 81 -12.39 -22.94 4.18
C GLN A 81 -11.10 -22.32 4.75
N VAL A 82 -10.52 -22.89 5.82
CA VAL A 82 -9.29 -22.40 6.45
C VAL A 82 -8.10 -22.20 5.49
N PRO A 83 -7.86 -23.07 4.47
CA PRO A 83 -6.77 -22.84 3.51
C PRO A 83 -6.91 -21.54 2.70
N TRP A 84 -8.12 -21.00 2.57
CA TRP A 84 -8.39 -19.74 1.86
C TRP A 84 -8.22 -18.51 2.75
N ASP A 85 -8.10 -18.69 4.07
CA ASP A 85 -7.85 -17.60 5.01
C ASP A 85 -6.42 -17.04 4.84
N VAL A 86 -6.30 -15.73 4.68
CA VAL A 86 -5.02 -15.05 4.46
C VAL A 86 -4.11 -15.20 5.68
N GLY A 87 -4.67 -15.12 6.89
CA GLY A 87 -3.91 -15.30 8.14
C GLY A 87 -3.35 -16.71 8.30
N PHE A 88 -4.09 -17.72 7.84
CA PHE A 88 -3.62 -19.09 7.73
C PHE A 88 -2.48 -19.22 6.73
N GLN A 89 -2.65 -18.69 5.51
CA GLN A 89 -1.63 -18.76 4.45
C GLN A 89 -0.32 -18.09 4.86
N LEU A 90 -0.36 -16.85 5.37
CA LEU A 90 0.82 -16.13 5.86
C LEU A 90 1.47 -16.85 7.03
N SER A 91 0.66 -17.32 7.98
CA SER A 91 1.05 -18.18 9.10
C SER A 91 1.88 -19.40 8.67
N PHE A 92 1.29 -20.19 7.78
CA PHE A 92 1.90 -21.40 7.25
C PHE A 92 3.16 -21.06 6.45
N ALA A 93 3.10 -20.12 5.52
CA ALA A 93 4.27 -19.73 4.74
C ALA A 93 5.44 -19.29 5.63
N ALA A 94 5.22 -18.41 6.62
CA ALA A 94 6.25 -17.97 7.56
C ALA A 94 6.88 -19.14 8.34
N THR A 95 6.04 -20.08 8.81
CA THR A 95 6.52 -21.25 9.56
C THR A 95 7.32 -22.19 8.67
N LEU A 96 6.91 -22.38 7.42
CA LEU A 96 7.61 -23.17 6.43
C LEU A 96 8.97 -22.54 6.09
N GLY A 97 8.99 -21.21 5.92
CA GLY A 97 10.19 -20.42 5.70
C GLY A 97 11.20 -20.59 6.84
N LEU A 98 10.75 -20.48 8.08
CA LEU A 98 11.60 -20.73 9.25
C LEU A 98 12.14 -22.16 9.29
N VAL A 99 11.31 -23.17 9.06
CA VAL A 99 11.73 -24.58 9.13
C VAL A 99 12.75 -24.91 8.02
N LEU A 100 12.57 -24.38 6.82
CA LEU A 100 13.42 -24.69 5.68
C LEU A 100 14.69 -23.83 5.61
N TYR A 101 14.60 -22.53 5.92
CA TYR A 101 15.68 -21.58 5.65
C TYR A 101 16.42 -21.08 6.89
N ALA A 102 15.82 -21.11 8.08
CA ALA A 102 16.44 -20.52 9.28
C ALA A 102 17.81 -21.14 9.61
N GLN A 103 17.89 -22.47 9.71
CA GLN A 103 19.13 -23.17 10.03
C GLN A 103 20.19 -23.06 8.90
N PRO A 104 19.86 -23.33 7.62
CA PRO A 104 20.83 -23.17 6.53
C PRO A 104 21.39 -21.75 6.40
N MET A 105 20.56 -20.72 6.57
CA MET A 105 21.00 -19.32 6.53
C MET A 105 21.94 -19.01 7.69
N GLN A 106 21.62 -19.48 8.90
CA GLN A 106 22.45 -19.29 10.08
C GLN A 106 23.82 -19.97 9.95
N ASP A 107 23.86 -21.21 9.47
CA ASP A 107 25.10 -21.94 9.23
C ASP A 107 25.94 -21.31 8.10
N GLY A 108 25.28 -20.86 7.01
CA GLY A 108 25.92 -20.14 5.93
C GLY A 108 26.58 -18.84 6.41
N PHE A 109 25.85 -18.05 7.20
CA PHE A 109 26.36 -16.81 7.78
C PHE A 109 27.50 -17.05 8.79
N ALA A 110 27.35 -18.05 9.66
CA ALA A 110 28.41 -18.44 10.59
C ALA A 110 29.68 -18.89 9.86
N ASN A 111 29.55 -19.65 8.77
CA ASN A 111 30.67 -20.08 7.95
C ASN A 111 31.35 -18.91 7.21
N LEU A 112 30.57 -17.92 6.75
CA LEU A 112 31.09 -16.72 6.12
C LEU A 112 31.87 -15.85 7.12
N LEU A 113 31.31 -15.63 8.31
CA LEU A 113 32.00 -14.93 9.40
C LEU A 113 33.24 -15.68 9.87
N ALA A 114 33.19 -17.01 9.95
CA ALA A 114 34.32 -17.84 10.36
C ALA A 114 35.54 -17.71 9.44
N ARG A 115 35.35 -17.32 8.17
CA ARG A 115 36.45 -17.04 7.24
C ARG A 115 37.21 -15.74 7.57
N ARG A 116 36.56 -14.76 8.20
CA ARG A 116 37.18 -13.48 8.58
C ARG A 116 37.54 -13.39 10.06
N MET A 117 36.77 -14.05 10.93
CA MET A 117 36.89 -13.94 12.38
C MET A 117 36.68 -15.34 12.95
N GLY A 118 37.71 -15.95 13.55
CA GLY A 118 37.75 -17.38 13.89
C GLY A 118 36.44 -17.98 14.47
N LYS A 119 36.23 -19.28 14.19
CA LYS A 119 34.97 -20.04 14.38
C LYS A 119 34.19 -19.76 15.67
N SER A 120 34.88 -19.56 16.80
CA SER A 120 34.23 -19.31 18.10
C SER A 120 33.58 -17.92 18.20
N LYS A 121 34.24 -16.86 17.69
CA LYS A 121 33.66 -15.50 17.66
C LYS A 121 32.55 -15.39 16.63
N ALA A 122 32.72 -16.02 15.46
CA ALA A 122 31.69 -16.08 14.43
C ALA A 122 30.38 -16.69 14.95
N ARG A 123 30.45 -17.79 15.70
CA ARG A 123 29.25 -18.46 16.23
C ARG A 123 28.57 -17.67 17.35
N LYS A 124 29.33 -16.92 18.15
CA LYS A 124 28.78 -16.01 19.17
C LYS A 124 28.05 -14.80 18.59
N ILE A 125 28.46 -14.31 17.41
CA ILE A 125 27.80 -13.19 16.72
C ILE A 125 26.63 -13.69 15.87
N ALA A 126 26.81 -14.82 15.17
CA ALA A 126 25.80 -15.41 14.30
C ALA A 126 24.58 -15.95 15.07
N ALA A 127 24.71 -16.27 16.36
CA ALA A 127 23.60 -16.71 17.19
C ALA A 127 22.52 -15.60 17.37
N PRO A 128 22.84 -14.44 17.99
CA PRO A 128 21.85 -13.37 18.17
C PRO A 128 21.44 -12.70 16.85
N VAL A 129 22.37 -12.46 15.92
CA VAL A 129 22.01 -11.90 14.59
C VAL A 129 21.14 -12.88 13.80
N GLY A 130 21.41 -14.19 13.93
CA GLY A 130 20.63 -15.22 13.25
C GLY A 130 19.19 -15.30 13.75
N GLU A 131 18.97 -15.18 15.04
CA GLU A 131 17.64 -15.33 15.64
C GLU A 131 16.70 -14.17 15.31
N TYR A 132 17.19 -12.93 15.21
CA TYR A 132 16.34 -11.78 14.91
C TYR A 132 16.32 -11.41 13.42
N VAL A 133 17.47 -11.39 12.75
CA VAL A 133 17.56 -10.94 11.36
C VAL A 133 17.29 -12.10 10.42
N LEU A 134 18.08 -13.17 10.50
CA LEU A 134 17.99 -14.26 9.53
C LEU A 134 16.65 -15.00 9.61
N PHE A 135 16.07 -15.17 10.80
CA PHE A 135 14.75 -15.78 10.95
C PHE A 135 13.64 -14.90 10.37
N THR A 136 13.72 -13.58 10.57
CA THR A 136 12.78 -12.64 9.95
C THR A 136 12.87 -12.71 8.44
N PHE A 137 14.07 -12.68 7.88
CA PHE A 137 14.28 -12.87 6.43
C PHE A 137 13.73 -14.20 5.92
N ALA A 138 13.98 -15.31 6.64
CA ALA A 138 13.49 -16.63 6.28
C ALA A 138 11.95 -16.68 6.22
N ALA A 139 11.27 -16.06 7.19
CA ALA A 139 9.81 -15.96 7.19
C ALA A 139 9.32 -15.05 6.05
N GLN A 140 9.93 -13.87 5.88
CA GLN A 140 9.50 -12.88 4.89
C GLN A 140 9.67 -13.36 3.45
N ILE A 141 10.75 -14.06 3.10
CA ILE A 141 10.95 -14.58 1.74
C ILE A 141 9.78 -15.48 1.32
N THR A 142 9.24 -16.26 2.24
CA THR A 142 8.10 -17.14 1.97
C THR A 142 6.74 -16.43 2.06
N THR A 143 6.59 -15.36 2.84
CA THR A 143 5.31 -14.64 2.95
C THR A 143 5.15 -13.52 1.92
N LEU A 144 6.26 -12.97 1.40
CA LEU A 144 6.26 -11.86 0.46
C LEU A 144 5.33 -12.05 -0.75
N PRO A 145 5.38 -13.17 -1.50
CA PRO A 145 4.52 -13.36 -2.67
C PRO A 145 3.03 -13.40 -2.31
N ILE A 146 2.71 -13.96 -1.14
CA ILE A 146 1.34 -14.05 -0.63
C ILE A 146 0.85 -12.65 -0.24
N MET A 147 1.70 -11.85 0.44
CA MET A 147 1.37 -10.47 0.74
C MET A 147 1.19 -9.62 -0.52
N ALA A 148 2.05 -9.80 -1.52
CA ALA A 148 1.96 -9.10 -2.79
C ALA A 148 0.65 -9.41 -3.53
N TYR A 149 0.25 -10.68 -3.56
CA TYR A 149 -0.99 -11.14 -4.18
C TYR A 149 -2.25 -10.61 -3.49
N HIS A 150 -2.32 -10.69 -2.15
CA HIS A 150 -3.54 -10.31 -1.42
C HIS A 150 -3.66 -8.81 -1.13
N PHE A 151 -2.53 -8.10 -0.99
CA PHE A 151 -2.54 -6.69 -0.57
C PHE A 151 -2.03 -5.72 -1.65
N GLY A 152 -1.62 -6.21 -2.82
CA GLY A 152 -1.14 -5.38 -3.94
C GLY A 152 0.08 -4.51 -3.62
N SER A 153 0.73 -4.75 -2.48
CA SER A 153 1.78 -3.89 -1.93
C SER A 153 2.79 -4.67 -1.09
N ILE A 154 4.04 -4.24 -1.14
CA ILE A 154 5.14 -4.81 -0.35
C ILE A 154 5.84 -3.69 0.42
N SER A 155 5.93 -3.85 1.74
CA SER A 155 6.79 -2.98 2.56
C SER A 155 8.21 -3.53 2.64
N TRP A 156 9.15 -2.82 2.02
CA TRP A 156 10.58 -3.16 2.14
C TRP A 156 11.14 -2.73 3.50
N VAL A 157 10.55 -1.70 4.10
CA VAL A 157 10.91 -1.25 5.44
C VAL A 157 10.61 -2.32 6.49
N ALA A 158 9.60 -3.18 6.26
CA ALA A 158 9.30 -4.31 7.15
C ALA A 158 10.49 -5.27 7.34
N PHE A 159 11.45 -5.35 6.40
CA PHE A 159 12.66 -6.18 6.56
C PHE A 159 13.62 -5.65 7.64
N LEU A 160 13.60 -4.33 7.88
CA LEU A 160 14.45 -3.67 8.87
C LEU A 160 13.69 -3.37 10.17
N ALA A 161 12.42 -2.99 10.04
CA ALA A 161 11.55 -2.70 11.18
C ALA A 161 11.29 -3.95 12.03
N ASN A 162 11.02 -5.10 11.41
CA ASN A 162 10.71 -6.34 12.15
C ASN A 162 11.88 -6.78 13.06
N PRO A 163 13.15 -6.89 12.60
CA PRO A 163 14.25 -7.24 13.48
C PRO A 163 14.53 -6.20 14.57
N ALA A 164 14.23 -4.91 14.33
CA ALA A 164 14.35 -3.87 15.35
C ALA A 164 13.26 -4.00 16.43
N ILE A 165 12.02 -4.35 16.05
CA ILE A 165 10.88 -4.45 16.97
C ILE A 165 10.90 -5.75 17.78
N LEU A 166 11.32 -6.87 17.18
CA LEU A 166 11.25 -8.21 17.79
C LEU A 166 11.90 -8.34 19.19
N PRO A 167 13.06 -7.72 19.49
CA PRO A 167 13.67 -7.79 20.82
C PRO A 167 12.79 -7.24 21.95
N ALA A 168 11.92 -6.28 21.65
CA ALA A 168 11.00 -5.69 22.64
C ALA A 168 9.74 -6.54 22.86
N GLN A 169 9.40 -7.46 21.94
CA GLN A 169 8.15 -8.22 21.99
C GLN A 169 8.05 -9.18 23.20
N PRO A 170 9.06 -10.01 23.55
CA PRO A 170 8.95 -10.88 24.72
C PRO A 170 8.78 -10.14 26.05
N PRO A 171 9.53 -9.04 26.34
CA PRO A 171 9.26 -8.19 27.50
C PRO A 171 7.83 -7.62 27.52
N ILE A 172 7.34 -7.10 26.38
CA ILE A 172 5.97 -6.56 26.28
C ILE A 172 4.94 -7.64 26.59
N MET A 173 5.07 -8.83 25.99
CA MET A 173 4.13 -9.94 26.23
C MET A 173 4.15 -10.40 27.69
N THR A 174 5.34 -10.48 28.30
CA THR A 174 5.49 -10.99 29.67
C THR A 174 5.04 -9.97 30.71
N LEU A 175 5.50 -8.73 30.61
CA LEU A 175 5.16 -7.65 31.53
C LEU A 175 3.72 -7.20 31.35
N GLY A 176 3.25 -7.08 30.10
CA GLY A 176 1.84 -6.78 29.81
C GLY A 176 0.90 -7.87 30.30
N GLY A 177 1.27 -9.14 30.13
CA GLY A 177 0.54 -10.27 30.71
C GLY A 177 0.51 -10.23 32.24
N LEU A 178 1.62 -9.90 32.89
CA LEU A 178 1.69 -9.72 34.34
C LEU A 178 0.81 -8.55 34.80
N THR A 179 0.88 -7.40 34.12
CA THR A 179 0.02 -6.23 34.38
C THR A 179 -1.45 -6.60 34.28
N LEU A 180 -1.85 -7.36 33.27
CA LEU A 180 -3.22 -7.85 33.11
C LEU A 180 -3.65 -8.74 34.27
N ILE A 181 -2.85 -9.75 34.63
CA ILE A 181 -3.16 -10.67 35.74
C ILE A 181 -3.29 -9.91 37.05
N LEU A 182 -2.35 -9.01 37.35
CA LEU A 182 -2.40 -8.19 38.57
C LEU A 182 -3.60 -7.25 38.58
N GLY A 183 -3.96 -6.67 37.43
CA GLY A 183 -5.13 -5.81 37.30
C GLY A 183 -6.46 -6.53 37.53
N VAL A 184 -6.57 -7.79 37.08
CA VAL A 184 -7.74 -8.65 37.34
C VAL A 184 -7.86 -9.00 38.82
N ILE A 185 -6.74 -9.23 39.52
CA ILE A 185 -6.73 -9.50 40.96
C ILE A 185 -7.08 -8.24 41.75
N TRP A 186 -6.40 -7.12 41.46
CA TRP A 186 -6.64 -5.83 42.10
C TRP A 186 -6.10 -4.69 41.22
N LEU A 187 -7.01 -3.85 40.72
CA LEU A 187 -6.71 -2.81 39.74
C LEU A 187 -5.49 -1.90 40.09
N PRO A 188 -5.27 -1.48 41.35
CA PRO A 188 -4.09 -0.71 41.73
C PRO A 188 -2.75 -1.43 41.47
N LEU A 189 -2.67 -2.76 41.65
CA LEU A 189 -1.45 -3.52 41.38
C LEU A 189 -1.12 -3.54 39.89
N GLY A 190 -2.15 -3.67 39.03
CA GLY A 190 -1.98 -3.53 37.59
C GLY A 190 -1.40 -2.17 37.22
N LYS A 191 -1.94 -1.08 37.80
CA LYS A 191 -1.42 0.28 37.59
C LYS A 191 0.03 0.46 38.05
N MET A 192 0.43 -0.19 39.15
CA MET A 192 1.82 -0.17 39.61
C MET A 192 2.76 -0.97 38.70
N ALA A 193 2.26 -2.04 38.07
CA ALA A 193 3.06 -2.87 37.17
C ALA A 193 3.17 -2.29 35.75
N ALA A 194 2.19 -1.52 35.28
CA ALA A 194 2.14 -0.98 33.91
C ALA A 194 3.38 -0.14 33.50
N PRO A 195 3.97 0.71 34.36
CA PRO A 195 5.18 1.48 34.03
C PRO A 195 6.39 0.60 33.68
N LEU A 196 6.45 -0.67 34.12
CA LEU A 196 7.55 -1.58 33.77
C LEU A 196 7.50 -1.99 32.29
N ALA A 197 6.31 -2.11 31.70
CA ALA A 197 6.14 -2.43 30.29
C ALA A 197 6.34 -1.19 29.38
N TRP A 198 6.12 0.01 29.93
CA TRP A 198 6.11 1.27 29.18
C TRP A 198 7.35 1.52 28.31
N PRO A 199 8.61 1.32 28.77
CA PRO A 199 9.78 1.58 27.95
C PRO A 199 9.83 0.75 26.67
N PHE A 200 9.38 -0.51 26.73
CA PHE A 200 9.40 -1.43 25.58
C PHE A 200 8.28 -1.08 24.58
N VAL A 201 7.11 -0.70 25.09
CA VAL A 201 6.01 -0.20 24.26
C VAL A 201 6.41 1.09 23.56
N LEU A 202 6.98 2.05 24.31
CA LEU A 202 7.46 3.32 23.76
C LEU A 202 8.53 3.09 22.71
N TYR A 203 9.49 2.19 22.97
CA TYR A 203 10.50 1.81 21.97
C TYR A 203 9.86 1.28 20.69
N THR A 204 8.87 0.39 20.80
CA THR A 204 8.17 -0.16 19.63
C THR A 204 7.45 0.94 18.84
N ILE A 205 6.75 1.85 19.53
CA ILE A 205 6.06 2.98 18.89
C ILE A 205 7.06 3.88 18.17
N ARG A 206 8.14 4.30 18.84
CA ARG A 206 9.18 5.15 18.24
C ARG A 206 9.89 4.48 17.07
N ALA A 207 10.13 3.17 17.14
CA ALA A 207 10.68 2.42 16.02
C ALA A 207 9.72 2.44 14.82
N VAL A 208 8.42 2.19 15.05
CA VAL A 208 7.40 2.25 13.98
C VAL A 208 7.30 3.64 13.37
N GLU A 209 7.23 4.70 14.18
CA GLU A 209 7.20 6.10 13.71
C GLU A 209 8.43 6.44 12.87
N PHE A 210 9.63 6.07 13.35
CA PHE A 210 10.88 6.29 12.64
C PHE A 210 10.89 5.59 11.28
N PHE A 211 10.45 4.32 11.24
CA PHE A 211 10.40 3.54 10.00
C PHE A 211 9.26 3.97 9.07
N ALA A 212 8.15 4.48 9.59
CA ALA A 212 7.03 5.02 8.82
C ALA A 212 7.40 6.31 8.08
N GLY A 213 8.31 7.12 8.65
CA GLY A 213 8.82 8.34 8.01
C GLY A 213 9.71 8.10 6.78
N PHE A 214 10.06 6.86 6.42
CA PHE A 214 10.86 6.59 5.23
C PHE A 214 10.01 6.70 3.95
N PRO A 215 10.32 7.67 3.06
CA PRO A 215 9.56 7.84 1.83
C PRO A 215 9.82 6.64 0.89
N SER A 216 8.74 6.10 0.32
CA SER A 216 8.72 4.84 -0.47
C SER A 216 8.90 3.56 0.35
N GLY A 217 8.58 3.58 1.65
CA GLY A 217 8.64 2.38 2.50
C GLY A 217 7.67 1.25 2.10
N MET A 218 6.69 1.57 1.26
CA MET A 218 5.75 0.66 0.63
C MET A 218 5.84 0.82 -0.89
N ILE A 219 6.00 -0.30 -1.60
CA ILE A 219 5.93 -0.37 -3.05
C ILE A 219 4.59 -0.99 -3.42
N ALA A 220 3.71 -0.20 -4.04
CA ALA A 220 2.51 -0.70 -4.67
C ALA A 220 2.91 -1.46 -5.95
N LEU A 221 2.42 -2.70 -6.07
CA LEU A 221 2.64 -3.57 -7.23
C LEU A 221 1.40 -3.68 -8.11
N GLY A 222 0.24 -3.19 -7.65
CA GLY A 222 -1.04 -3.32 -8.35
C GLY A 222 -1.51 -4.78 -8.37
N ASP A 223 -2.14 -5.20 -9.47
CA ASP A 223 -2.63 -6.57 -9.65
C ASP A 223 -1.47 -7.55 -9.82
N PHE A 224 -1.09 -8.17 -8.71
CA PHE A 224 -0.03 -9.17 -8.71
C PHE A 224 -0.60 -10.53 -9.10
N SER A 225 -0.26 -11.01 -10.30
CA SER A 225 -0.84 -12.26 -10.82
C SER A 225 -0.45 -13.50 -10.00
N LEU A 226 -1.38 -14.45 -9.88
CA LEU A 226 -1.15 -15.75 -9.23
C LEU A 226 0.02 -16.53 -9.89
N VAL A 227 0.23 -16.32 -11.20
CA VAL A 227 1.33 -16.95 -11.95
C VAL A 227 2.68 -16.55 -11.38
N TRP A 228 2.86 -15.27 -11.00
CA TRP A 228 4.10 -14.80 -10.39
C TRP A 228 4.33 -15.43 -9.01
N VAL A 229 3.28 -15.65 -8.23
CA VAL A 229 3.36 -16.36 -6.94
C VAL A 229 3.85 -17.79 -7.15
N ILE A 230 3.23 -18.52 -8.09
CA ILE A 230 3.59 -19.91 -8.40
C ILE A 230 5.03 -19.98 -8.92
N LEU A 231 5.41 -19.10 -9.85
CA LEU A 231 6.76 -19.03 -10.39
C LEU A 231 7.79 -18.73 -9.30
N PHE A 232 7.50 -17.78 -8.41
CA PHE A 232 8.38 -17.45 -7.30
C PHE A 232 8.61 -18.65 -6.39
N PHE A 233 7.55 -19.35 -5.98
CA PHE A 233 7.70 -20.56 -5.17
C PHE A 233 8.41 -21.68 -5.93
N ALA A 234 8.13 -21.87 -7.22
CA ALA A 234 8.81 -22.87 -8.04
C ALA A 234 10.32 -22.59 -8.15
N VAL A 235 10.71 -21.32 -8.34
CA VAL A 235 12.12 -20.89 -8.32
C VAL A 235 12.72 -21.06 -6.93
N LEU A 236 12.03 -20.65 -5.88
CA LEU A 236 12.51 -20.75 -4.50
C LEU A 236 12.74 -22.23 -4.08
N PHE A 237 11.78 -23.10 -4.37
CA PHE A 237 11.89 -24.54 -4.13
C PHE A 237 12.90 -25.22 -5.07
N GLY A 238 12.94 -24.82 -6.34
CA GLY A 238 13.94 -25.28 -7.30
C GLY A 238 15.36 -24.92 -6.87
N LEU A 239 15.57 -23.70 -6.36
CA LEU A 239 16.85 -23.26 -5.81
C LEU A 239 17.20 -24.00 -4.53
N THR A 240 16.26 -24.37 -3.66
CA THR A 240 16.58 -25.13 -2.43
C THR A 240 16.86 -26.60 -2.67
N VAL A 241 16.01 -27.27 -3.46
CA VAL A 241 16.12 -28.71 -3.72
C VAL A 241 17.21 -28.98 -4.78
N GLY A 242 17.30 -28.12 -5.81
CA GLY A 242 18.31 -28.17 -6.87
C GLY A 242 19.67 -27.57 -6.49
N TRP A 243 19.84 -27.02 -5.27
CA TRP A 243 21.11 -26.42 -4.84
C TRP A 243 22.27 -27.43 -4.82
N GLN A 244 22.01 -28.70 -4.52
CA GLN A 244 23.05 -29.74 -4.41
C GLN A 244 23.79 -29.99 -5.75
N PRO A 245 23.12 -30.24 -6.89
CA PRO A 245 23.77 -30.36 -8.20
C PRO A 245 24.34 -29.03 -8.72
N ILE A 246 23.69 -27.89 -8.49
CA ILE A 246 24.20 -26.58 -8.92
C ILE A 246 25.45 -26.17 -8.12
N ARG A 247 25.47 -26.44 -6.81
CA ARG A 247 26.62 -26.17 -5.93
C ARG A 247 27.80 -27.08 -6.23
N THR A 248 27.58 -28.33 -6.62
CA THR A 248 28.67 -29.24 -7.04
C THR A 248 29.22 -28.83 -8.41
N TRP A 249 28.37 -28.39 -9.34
CA TRP A 249 28.78 -27.82 -10.63
C TRP A 249 29.52 -26.47 -10.50
N LEU A 250 29.06 -25.57 -9.62
CA LEU A 250 29.76 -24.32 -9.28
C LEU A 250 31.04 -24.55 -8.46
N ALA A 251 31.05 -25.55 -7.56
CA ALA A 251 32.24 -25.93 -6.80
C ALA A 251 33.33 -26.53 -7.70
N ALA A 252 32.95 -27.26 -8.76
CA ALA A 252 33.87 -27.75 -9.78
C ALA A 252 34.48 -26.64 -10.64
N ARG A 253 33.86 -25.44 -10.68
CA ARG A 253 34.39 -24.23 -11.35
C ARG A 253 35.05 -23.22 -10.40
N ARG A 254 35.19 -23.58 -9.12
CA ARG A 254 35.63 -22.71 -8.02
C ARG A 254 37.14 -22.45 -7.94
N GLU A 255 37.94 -23.04 -8.83
CA GLU A 255 39.36 -22.71 -8.95
C GLU A 255 39.61 -21.35 -9.62
N ASN A 256 38.62 -20.76 -10.30
CA ASN A 256 38.72 -19.41 -10.84
C ASN A 256 38.00 -18.40 -9.94
N LEU A 257 38.81 -17.61 -9.22
CA LEU A 257 38.45 -16.60 -8.20
C LEU A 257 37.47 -15.49 -8.65
N ALA A 258 36.98 -15.48 -9.89
CA ALA A 258 36.14 -14.43 -10.46
C ALA A 258 34.63 -14.57 -10.15
N GLN A 259 34.15 -15.71 -9.65
CA GLN A 259 32.71 -15.98 -9.52
C GLN A 259 32.08 -15.57 -8.16
N GLY A 260 32.89 -15.21 -7.16
CA GLY A 260 32.37 -14.68 -5.89
C GLY A 260 31.70 -13.30 -6.03
N ILE A 261 32.03 -12.57 -7.10
CA ILE A 261 31.48 -11.25 -7.45
C ILE A 261 30.32 -11.41 -8.45
N ALA A 262 30.32 -12.47 -9.27
CA ALA A 262 29.37 -12.66 -10.38
C ALA A 262 27.91 -12.81 -9.94
N ILE A 263 27.62 -13.52 -8.84
CA ILE A 263 26.25 -13.70 -8.34
C ILE A 263 25.66 -12.39 -7.79
N PRO A 264 26.33 -11.66 -6.88
CA PRO A 264 25.82 -10.36 -6.46
C PRO A 264 25.76 -9.36 -7.62
N VAL A 265 26.69 -9.41 -8.58
CA VAL A 265 26.62 -8.60 -9.81
C VAL A 265 25.42 -8.97 -10.68
N LEU A 266 25.09 -10.25 -10.84
CA LEU A 266 23.89 -10.69 -11.58
C LEU A 266 22.59 -10.31 -10.87
N VAL A 267 22.54 -10.37 -9.54
CA VAL A 267 21.40 -9.89 -8.76
C VAL A 267 21.27 -8.37 -8.88
N VAL A 268 22.38 -7.63 -8.76
CA VAL A 268 22.41 -6.17 -8.96
C VAL A 268 22.01 -5.81 -10.39
N LEU A 269 22.48 -6.54 -11.40
CA LEU A 269 22.10 -6.34 -12.80
C LEU A 269 20.64 -6.70 -13.05
N GLY A 270 20.12 -7.77 -12.45
CA GLY A 270 18.71 -8.16 -12.57
C GLY A 270 17.79 -7.12 -11.93
N VAL A 271 18.14 -6.66 -10.73
CA VAL A 271 17.45 -5.57 -10.03
C VAL A 271 17.56 -4.28 -10.85
N ALA A 272 18.75 -3.92 -11.33
CA ALA A 272 18.96 -2.76 -12.20
C ALA A 272 18.16 -2.87 -13.50
N THR A 273 18.05 -4.05 -14.10
CA THR A 273 17.26 -4.27 -15.32
C THR A 273 15.78 -4.05 -15.04
N ILE A 274 15.25 -4.58 -13.94
CA ILE A 274 13.86 -4.32 -13.52
C ILE A 274 13.63 -2.82 -13.29
N PHE A 275 14.58 -2.13 -12.63
CA PHE A 275 14.48 -0.68 -12.41
C PHE A 275 14.59 0.12 -13.70
N ILE A 276 15.52 -0.21 -14.60
CA ILE A 276 15.73 0.45 -15.90
C ILE A 276 14.49 0.29 -16.77
N TRP A 277 13.94 -0.92 -16.88
CA TRP A 277 12.72 -1.15 -17.65
C TRP A 277 11.51 -0.48 -17.02
N ARG A 278 11.38 -0.49 -15.69
CA ARG A 278 10.32 0.26 -15.02
C ARG A 278 10.42 1.76 -15.29
N THR A 279 11.63 2.35 -15.21
CA THR A 279 11.83 3.76 -15.56
C THR A 279 11.61 4.05 -17.03
N ALA A 280 11.93 3.10 -17.93
CA ALA A 280 11.68 3.24 -19.36
C ALA A 280 10.19 3.19 -19.70
N PHE A 281 9.42 2.34 -19.02
CA PHE A 281 7.96 2.26 -19.19
C PHE A 281 7.20 3.40 -18.51
N THR A 282 7.81 4.11 -17.56
CA THR A 282 7.24 5.33 -16.95
C THR A 282 7.85 6.62 -17.51
N ALA A 283 8.65 6.53 -18.58
CA ALA A 283 9.19 7.70 -19.26
C ALA A 283 8.06 8.38 -20.07
N PRO A 284 8.15 9.70 -20.34
CA PRO A 284 7.16 10.37 -21.16
C PRO A 284 7.14 9.71 -22.55
N ASP A 285 5.99 9.16 -22.92
CA ASP A 285 5.76 8.46 -24.19
C ASP A 285 5.39 9.43 -25.33
N GLY A 286 5.37 10.73 -25.04
CA GLY A 286 4.98 11.79 -25.97
C GLY A 286 3.47 11.95 -26.11
N LEU A 287 2.67 11.28 -25.27
CA LEU A 287 1.22 11.37 -25.27
C LEU A 287 0.73 12.20 -24.08
N LEU A 288 -0.47 12.75 -24.20
CA LEU A 288 -1.15 13.41 -23.09
C LEU A 288 -2.05 12.39 -22.39
N HIS A 289 -1.85 12.22 -21.08
CA HIS A 289 -2.67 11.33 -20.26
C HIS A 289 -3.52 12.14 -19.30
N LEU A 290 -4.83 11.95 -19.38
CA LEU A 290 -5.80 12.48 -18.43
C LEU A 290 -6.41 11.32 -17.64
N THR A 291 -6.10 11.25 -16.35
CA THR A 291 -6.65 10.24 -15.45
C THR A 291 -7.65 10.86 -14.49
N ILE A 292 -8.83 10.26 -14.35
CA ILE A 292 -9.79 10.53 -13.28
C ILE A 292 -9.70 9.40 -12.26
N PHE A 293 -9.50 9.74 -10.99
CA PHE A 293 -9.44 8.75 -9.91
C PHE A 293 -10.82 8.49 -9.29
N ASP A 294 -11.09 7.24 -8.90
CA ASP A 294 -12.21 6.92 -7.99
C ASP A 294 -11.84 7.31 -6.55
N VAL A 295 -12.04 8.58 -6.23
CA VAL A 295 -11.84 9.13 -4.87
C VAL A 295 -13.15 9.27 -4.08
N GLY A 296 -14.29 8.83 -4.63
CA GLY A 296 -15.63 8.98 -4.05
C GLY A 296 -16.41 10.14 -4.67
N SER A 297 -17.21 10.85 -3.86
CA SER A 297 -18.08 11.97 -4.27
C SER A 297 -17.35 13.29 -4.54
N GLY A 298 -16.15 13.24 -5.14
CA GLY A 298 -15.36 14.42 -5.48
C GLY A 298 -14.52 14.18 -6.72
N ASP A 299 -13.86 15.22 -7.21
CA ASP A 299 -13.03 15.13 -8.40
C ASP A 299 -11.55 15.11 -7.99
N ALA A 300 -10.80 14.22 -8.61
CA ALA A 300 -9.35 14.23 -8.59
C ALA A 300 -8.84 13.77 -9.94
N LEU A 301 -8.17 14.68 -10.65
CA LEU A 301 -7.65 14.43 -11.99
C LEU A 301 -6.14 14.57 -12.01
N LEU A 302 -5.45 13.58 -12.57
CA LEU A 302 -4.03 13.66 -12.88
C LEU A 302 -3.85 13.86 -14.38
N LEU A 303 -3.26 14.98 -14.75
CA LEU A 303 -2.82 15.27 -16.10
C LEU A 303 -1.30 15.06 -16.19
N GLN A 304 -0.88 14.24 -17.16
CA GLN A 304 0.52 14.07 -17.51
C GLN A 304 0.72 14.54 -18.94
N THR A 305 1.58 15.54 -19.12
CA THR A 305 1.84 16.12 -20.44
C THR A 305 2.81 15.24 -21.24
N PRO A 306 2.86 15.42 -22.57
CA PRO A 306 3.83 14.74 -23.43
C PRO A 306 5.29 14.89 -22.97
N GLY A 307 5.64 16.05 -22.38
CA GLY A 307 6.97 16.32 -21.83
C GLY A 307 7.24 15.76 -20.44
N GLY A 308 6.24 15.11 -19.83
CA GLY A 308 6.34 14.49 -18.50
C GLY A 308 5.99 15.39 -17.33
N ASN A 309 5.40 16.59 -17.56
CA ASN A 309 4.93 17.42 -16.46
C ASN A 309 3.68 16.80 -15.85
N SER A 310 3.62 16.79 -14.52
CA SER A 310 2.53 16.21 -13.75
C SER A 310 1.71 17.30 -13.08
N VAL A 311 0.43 17.37 -13.42
CA VAL A 311 -0.52 18.34 -12.89
C VAL A 311 -1.67 17.62 -12.22
N LEU A 312 -1.82 17.85 -10.92
CA LEU A 312 -2.95 17.35 -10.15
C LEU A 312 -4.03 18.43 -10.06
N ILE A 313 -5.27 18.10 -10.42
CA ILE A 313 -6.43 18.99 -10.29
C ILE A 313 -7.34 18.42 -9.19
N ASN A 314 -7.56 19.22 -8.14
CA ASN A 314 -8.26 18.80 -6.90
C ASN A 314 -7.65 17.53 -6.27
N GLY A 315 -8.31 16.96 -5.26
CA GLY A 315 -7.87 15.73 -4.58
C GLY A 315 -8.99 14.82 -4.07
N GLY A 316 -10.24 15.25 -4.14
CA GLY A 316 -11.37 14.51 -3.61
C GLY A 316 -11.34 14.37 -2.07
N PRO A 317 -12.22 13.52 -1.51
CA PRO A 317 -12.36 13.35 -0.07
C PRO A 317 -11.40 12.29 0.53
N SER A 318 -10.83 11.39 -0.28
CA SER A 318 -10.09 10.20 0.20
C SER A 318 -8.58 10.27 -0.05
N ALA A 319 -7.82 10.66 0.97
CA ALA A 319 -6.35 10.69 0.91
C ALA A 319 -5.72 9.33 0.61
N ALA A 320 -6.31 8.24 1.10
CA ALA A 320 -5.80 6.89 0.88
C ALA A 320 -5.93 6.46 -0.59
N ARG A 321 -7.11 6.67 -1.20
CA ARG A 321 -7.35 6.33 -2.62
C ARG A 321 -6.54 7.24 -3.54
N LEU A 322 -6.48 8.55 -3.25
CA LEU A 322 -5.67 9.48 -4.03
C LEU A 322 -4.17 9.12 -3.98
N SER A 323 -3.64 8.84 -2.79
CA SER A 323 -2.22 8.48 -2.62
C SER A 323 -1.86 7.16 -3.30
N ASP A 324 -2.79 6.19 -3.33
CA ASP A 324 -2.62 4.94 -4.06
C ASP A 324 -2.65 5.17 -5.58
N GLY A 325 -3.64 5.92 -6.08
CA GLY A 325 -3.76 6.28 -7.49
C GLY A 325 -2.54 7.03 -8.03
N LEU A 326 -2.06 8.04 -7.29
CA LEU A 326 -0.83 8.76 -7.62
C LEU A 326 0.39 7.85 -7.54
N GLY A 327 0.49 7.01 -6.51
CA GLY A 327 1.63 6.09 -6.32
C GLY A 327 1.76 5.00 -7.39
N ARG A 328 0.67 4.67 -8.08
CA ARG A 328 0.67 3.74 -9.23
C ARG A 328 1.09 4.40 -10.54
N ARG A 329 0.78 5.69 -10.73
CA ARG A 329 0.96 6.41 -12.00
C ARG A 329 2.18 7.31 -12.07
N LEU A 330 2.61 7.88 -10.95
CA LEU A 330 3.81 8.70 -10.92
C LEU A 330 5.06 7.81 -10.96
N PRO A 331 6.14 8.24 -11.65
CA PRO A 331 7.41 7.54 -11.63
C PRO A 331 7.91 7.32 -10.18
N PRO A 332 8.52 6.17 -9.85
CA PRO A 332 8.88 5.80 -8.47
C PRO A 332 9.87 6.77 -7.78
N PHE A 333 10.56 7.61 -8.56
CA PHE A 333 11.50 8.61 -8.07
C PHE A 333 10.99 10.05 -8.21
N GLN A 334 9.89 10.27 -8.93
CA GLN A 334 9.24 11.58 -9.03
C GLN A 334 8.25 11.70 -7.87
N LYS A 335 8.74 12.33 -6.81
CA LYS A 335 7.94 12.61 -5.61
C LYS A 335 7.25 13.96 -5.68
N GLU A 336 7.54 14.77 -6.70
CA GLU A 336 7.03 16.13 -6.81
C GLU A 336 6.06 16.24 -7.97
N LEU A 337 4.97 16.97 -7.73
CA LEU A 337 4.07 17.41 -8.79
C LEU A 337 4.60 18.73 -9.36
N ASP A 338 4.45 18.97 -10.65
CA ASP A 338 4.88 20.24 -11.24
C ASP A 338 3.86 21.34 -10.93
N TRP A 339 2.58 20.98 -10.96
CA TRP A 339 1.47 21.85 -10.58
C TRP A 339 0.41 21.13 -9.75
N LEU A 340 -0.14 21.84 -8.77
CA LEU A 340 -1.43 21.55 -8.17
C LEU A 340 -2.42 22.65 -8.57
N VAL A 341 -3.53 22.28 -9.18
CA VAL A 341 -4.63 23.19 -9.51
C VAL A 341 -5.78 22.93 -8.55
N VAL A 342 -6.07 23.90 -7.69
CA VAL A 342 -7.25 23.86 -6.82
C VAL A 342 -8.39 24.53 -7.57
N ALA A 343 -9.18 23.71 -8.28
CA ALA A 343 -10.28 24.20 -9.11
C ALA A 343 -11.49 24.59 -8.27
N SER A 344 -11.77 23.86 -7.18
CA SER A 344 -12.86 24.16 -6.25
C SER A 344 -12.39 24.11 -4.79
N PRO A 345 -12.73 25.12 -3.95
CA PRO A 345 -12.33 25.16 -2.54
C PRO A 345 -13.26 24.33 -1.62
N ARG A 346 -14.20 23.57 -2.18
CA ARG A 346 -15.16 22.75 -1.43
C ARG A 346 -14.48 21.57 -0.75
N ALA A 347 -14.93 21.22 0.46
CA ALA A 347 -14.30 20.20 1.30
C ALA A 347 -14.15 18.85 0.59
N GLU A 348 -15.17 18.40 -0.11
CA GLU A 348 -15.19 17.16 -0.90
C GLU A 348 -14.18 17.15 -2.05
N GLN A 349 -13.67 18.31 -2.48
CA GLN A 349 -12.68 18.44 -3.55
C GLN A 349 -11.24 18.52 -3.03
N ILE A 350 -11.04 18.98 -1.79
CA ILE A 350 -9.69 19.29 -1.28
C ILE A 350 -9.29 18.54 0.01
N ALA A 351 -10.21 17.84 0.68
CA ALA A 351 -9.95 17.22 1.99
C ALA A 351 -8.80 16.19 1.98
N ALA A 352 -8.55 15.55 0.83
CA ALA A 352 -7.44 14.61 0.68
C ALA A 352 -6.06 15.29 0.55
N LEU A 353 -6.02 16.55 0.12
CA LEU A 353 -4.78 17.23 -0.29
C LEU A 353 -3.77 17.37 0.85
N PRO A 354 -4.09 17.87 2.06
CA PRO A 354 -3.08 18.10 3.10
C PRO A 354 -2.18 16.89 3.39
N ARG A 355 -2.77 15.69 3.51
CA ARG A 355 -2.01 14.44 3.74
C ARG A 355 -1.30 13.94 2.49
N THR A 356 -1.84 14.22 1.32
CA THR A 356 -1.27 13.76 0.04
C THR A 356 -0.06 14.60 -0.34
N LEU A 357 -0.09 15.91 -0.09
CA LEU A 357 0.99 16.84 -0.40
C LEU A 357 2.23 16.63 0.49
N GLU A 358 2.08 16.07 1.69
CA GLU A 358 3.23 15.60 2.49
C GLU A 358 4.05 14.53 1.77
N ARG A 359 3.40 13.72 0.91
CA ARG A 359 4.04 12.64 0.16
C ARG A 359 4.38 13.04 -1.27
N PHE A 360 3.55 13.88 -1.88
CA PHE A 360 3.64 14.35 -3.25
C PHE A 360 3.60 15.89 -3.33
N PRO A 361 4.62 16.61 -2.82
CA PRO A 361 4.59 18.08 -2.79
C PRO A 361 4.62 18.68 -4.20
N PRO A 362 3.76 19.66 -4.52
CA PRO A 362 3.79 20.38 -5.77
C PRO A 362 4.83 21.50 -5.75
N LYS A 363 5.47 21.76 -6.90
CA LYS A 363 6.38 22.91 -7.06
C LYS A 363 5.62 24.23 -7.10
N ASN A 364 4.46 24.24 -7.77
CA ASN A 364 3.62 25.42 -7.93
C ASN A 364 2.17 25.08 -7.65
N VAL A 365 1.42 26.03 -7.09
CA VAL A 365 -0.02 25.89 -6.88
C VAL A 365 -0.75 27.01 -7.61
N LEU A 366 -1.72 26.62 -8.43
CA LEU A 366 -2.68 27.53 -9.04
C LEU A 366 -4.04 27.36 -8.36
N TRP A 367 -4.52 28.40 -7.70
CA TRP A 367 -5.78 28.39 -6.97
C TRP A 367 -6.86 29.10 -7.79
N ALA A 368 -7.72 28.35 -8.48
CA ALA A 368 -8.67 28.90 -9.43
C ALA A 368 -10.04 29.26 -8.81
N GLY A 369 -10.50 28.51 -7.81
CA GLY A 369 -11.73 28.86 -7.10
C GLY A 369 -11.55 30.10 -6.23
N ALA A 370 -12.49 31.03 -6.25
CA ALA A 370 -12.38 32.26 -5.46
C ALA A 370 -12.23 31.93 -3.96
N PRO A 371 -11.53 32.77 -3.16
CA PRO A 371 -11.34 32.53 -1.73
C PRO A 371 -12.69 32.42 -1.01
N SER A 372 -13.08 31.19 -0.65
CA SER A 372 -14.26 30.92 0.15
C SER A 372 -13.84 30.57 1.59
N PRO A 373 -14.54 31.08 2.62
CA PRO A 373 -14.23 30.77 4.01
C PRO A 373 -14.66 29.34 4.37
N SER A 374 -13.89 28.33 3.91
CA SER A 374 -14.03 26.94 4.33
C SER A 374 -12.86 26.53 5.22
N ARG A 375 -13.14 25.80 6.31
CA ARG A 375 -12.10 25.34 7.25
C ARG A 375 -11.07 24.46 6.54
N GLU A 376 -11.53 23.67 5.58
CA GLU A 376 -10.72 22.79 4.77
C GLU A 376 -9.80 23.56 3.83
N ALA A 377 -10.26 24.66 3.23
CA ALA A 377 -9.42 25.53 2.39
C ALA A 377 -8.38 26.28 3.23
N ASP A 378 -8.76 26.78 4.40
CA ASP A 378 -7.84 27.44 5.34
C ASP A 378 -6.75 26.45 5.79
N TYR A 379 -7.13 25.24 6.18
CA TYR A 379 -6.18 24.19 6.58
C TYR A 379 -5.24 23.79 5.44
N LEU A 380 -5.76 23.71 4.20
CA LEU A 380 -4.91 23.44 3.02
C LEU A 380 -3.93 24.59 2.77
N ARG A 381 -4.36 25.85 2.86
CA ARG A 381 -3.47 27.02 2.70
C ARG A 381 -2.40 27.07 3.79
N GLU A 382 -2.75 26.77 5.04
CA GLU A 382 -1.78 26.64 6.14
C GLU A 382 -0.75 25.54 5.85
N THR A 383 -1.22 24.39 5.36
CA THR A 383 -0.34 23.27 4.97
C THR A 383 0.62 23.67 3.85
N LEU A 384 0.12 24.30 2.78
CA LEU A 384 0.94 24.79 1.66
C LEU A 384 1.98 25.83 2.14
N THR A 385 1.58 26.72 3.05
CA THR A 385 2.48 27.70 3.67
C THR A 385 3.55 27.01 4.51
N SER A 386 3.19 25.97 5.28
CA SER A 386 4.16 25.22 6.09
C SER A 386 5.18 24.44 5.26
N LEU A 387 4.83 24.10 4.02
CA LEU A 387 5.68 23.42 3.05
C LEU A 387 6.50 24.40 2.18
N ASP A 388 6.39 25.71 2.44
CA ASP A 388 7.07 26.78 1.69
C ASP A 388 6.71 26.79 0.18
N ILE A 389 5.46 26.43 -0.13
CA ILE A 389 4.96 26.36 -1.51
C ILE A 389 4.21 27.65 -1.85
N GLN A 390 4.58 28.28 -2.96
CA GLN A 390 3.91 29.49 -3.44
C GLN A 390 2.55 29.16 -4.08
N VAL A 391 1.53 29.90 -3.65
CA VAL A 391 0.16 29.82 -4.17
C VAL A 391 -0.12 31.05 -5.01
N ALA A 392 -0.46 30.84 -6.27
CA ALA A 392 -0.92 31.88 -7.19
C ALA A 392 -2.43 31.73 -7.40
N ASP A 393 -3.20 32.79 -7.16
CA ASP A 393 -4.62 32.79 -7.50
C ASP A 393 -4.80 32.97 -9.02
N ALA A 394 -5.69 32.19 -9.62
CA ALA A 394 -5.97 32.23 -11.05
C ALA A 394 -7.02 33.29 -11.38
N LEU A 395 -6.89 33.92 -12.54
CA LEU A 395 -7.87 34.87 -13.07
C LEU A 395 -8.62 34.29 -14.27
N PRO A 396 -9.91 34.62 -14.47
CA PRO A 396 -10.61 34.27 -15.70
C PRO A 396 -9.86 34.77 -16.94
N GLY A 397 -9.71 33.89 -17.93
CA GLY A 397 -8.93 34.11 -19.14
C GLY A 397 -7.43 33.79 -19.01
N GLN A 398 -6.93 33.47 -17.82
CA GLN A 398 -5.55 33.05 -17.63
C GLN A 398 -5.34 31.62 -18.14
N ALA A 399 -4.30 31.43 -18.95
CA ALA A 399 -3.87 30.13 -19.42
C ALA A 399 -2.59 29.70 -18.71
N LEU A 400 -2.61 28.51 -18.11
CA LEU A 400 -1.44 27.84 -17.59
C LEU A 400 -0.79 27.04 -18.73
N ASP A 401 0.45 27.40 -19.08
CA ASP A 401 1.26 26.62 -20.02
C ASP A 401 1.79 25.37 -19.32
N LEU A 402 1.41 24.20 -19.84
CA LEU A 402 1.78 22.91 -19.31
C LEU A 402 3.00 22.31 -20.04
N GLY A 403 3.50 22.98 -21.08
CA GLY A 403 4.58 22.51 -21.95
C GLY A 403 4.07 21.72 -23.17
N ASP A 404 4.90 21.67 -24.21
CA ASP A 404 4.66 20.92 -25.46
C ASP A 404 3.32 21.23 -26.15
N GLY A 405 2.87 22.49 -26.03
CA GLY A 405 1.64 22.99 -26.63
C GLY A 405 0.37 22.70 -25.83
N ALA A 406 0.46 21.96 -24.72
CA ALA A 406 -0.67 21.72 -23.84
C ALA A 406 -0.91 22.94 -22.94
N SER A 407 -2.16 23.39 -22.84
CA SER A 407 -2.53 24.54 -22.03
C SER A 407 -3.81 24.28 -21.24
N LEU A 408 -3.88 24.82 -20.02
CA LEU A 408 -5.05 24.76 -19.16
C LEU A 408 -5.55 26.19 -18.90
N THR A 409 -6.67 26.54 -19.53
CA THR A 409 -7.27 27.88 -19.45
C THR A 409 -8.39 27.93 -18.43
N VAL A 410 -8.36 28.93 -17.56
CA VAL A 410 -9.46 29.23 -16.63
C VAL A 410 -10.51 30.04 -17.36
N LEU A 411 -11.66 29.46 -17.68
CA LEU A 411 -12.73 30.15 -18.40
C LEU A 411 -13.56 31.02 -17.46
N THR A 412 -13.91 30.49 -16.29
CA THR A 412 -14.62 31.20 -15.23
C THR A 412 -14.05 30.81 -13.87
N ALA A 413 -14.21 31.69 -12.90
CA ALA A 413 -13.83 31.46 -11.52
C ALA A 413 -14.89 32.09 -10.61
N SER A 414 -15.44 31.29 -9.70
CA SER A 414 -16.48 31.65 -8.74
C SER A 414 -16.12 31.13 -7.35
N GLU A 415 -16.92 31.46 -6.33
CA GLU A 415 -16.72 30.95 -4.96
C GLU A 415 -16.89 29.43 -4.84
N HIS A 416 -17.57 28.80 -5.80
CA HIS A 416 -17.83 27.36 -5.81
C HIS A 416 -16.73 26.59 -6.55
N GLY A 417 -16.04 27.23 -7.49
CA GLY A 417 -14.92 26.66 -8.21
C GLY A 417 -14.64 27.35 -9.54
N ALA A 418 -14.21 26.60 -10.54
CA ALA A 418 -13.79 27.13 -11.82
C ALA A 418 -14.15 26.19 -12.97
N VAL A 419 -14.49 26.77 -14.12
CA VAL A 419 -14.59 26.03 -15.37
C VAL A 419 -13.24 26.10 -16.07
N LEU A 420 -12.60 24.95 -16.25
CA LEU A 420 -11.30 24.85 -16.91
C LEU A 420 -11.44 24.22 -18.30
N LEU A 421 -10.62 24.70 -19.24
CA LEU A 421 -10.51 24.14 -20.58
C LEU A 421 -9.06 23.69 -20.81
N LEU A 422 -8.87 22.38 -20.98
CA LEU A 422 -7.60 21.79 -21.37
C LEU A 422 -7.56 21.67 -22.89
N GLU A 423 -6.52 22.19 -23.52
CA GLU A 423 -6.31 22.15 -24.97
C GLU A 423 -4.91 21.63 -25.28
N TRP A 424 -4.83 20.67 -26.20
CA TRP A 424 -3.59 20.18 -26.78
C TRP A 424 -3.84 19.70 -28.21
N ASP A 425 -3.23 20.37 -29.19
CA ASP A 425 -3.53 20.20 -30.62
C ASP A 425 -5.04 20.23 -30.92
N HIS A 426 -5.64 19.15 -31.43
CA HIS A 426 -7.08 19.07 -31.70
C HIS A 426 -7.89 18.48 -30.53
N PHE A 427 -7.23 18.09 -29.45
CA PHE A 427 -7.86 17.50 -28.28
C PHE A 427 -8.27 18.58 -27.26
N ARG A 428 -9.54 18.58 -26.89
CA ARG A 428 -10.14 19.60 -26.00
C ARG A 428 -10.97 18.94 -24.91
N VAL A 429 -10.70 19.28 -23.66
CA VAL A 429 -11.42 18.75 -22.49
C VAL A 429 -11.99 19.88 -21.66
N LEU A 430 -13.29 19.81 -21.37
CA LEU A 430 -13.97 20.76 -20.51
C LEU A 430 -14.18 20.18 -19.11
N LEU A 431 -13.73 20.92 -18.10
CA LEU A 431 -13.73 20.54 -16.70
C LEU A 431 -14.50 21.58 -15.86
N PRO A 432 -15.84 21.46 -15.74
CA PRO A 432 -16.69 22.37 -14.97
C PRO A 432 -16.65 22.07 -13.46
N LEU A 433 -15.47 22.22 -12.85
CA LEU A 433 -15.17 21.82 -11.48
C LEU A 433 -15.65 22.88 -10.47
N GLY A 434 -16.88 22.72 -9.98
CA GLY A 434 -17.54 23.70 -9.12
C GLY A 434 -18.21 24.84 -9.89
N ALA A 435 -18.61 24.58 -11.14
CA ALA A 435 -19.37 25.52 -11.95
C ALA A 435 -20.73 25.86 -11.31
N THR A 436 -21.18 27.10 -11.50
CA THR A 436 -22.53 27.54 -11.12
C THR A 436 -23.41 27.77 -12.36
N PRO A 437 -24.75 27.87 -12.21
CA PRO A 437 -25.62 28.20 -13.34
C PRO A 437 -25.23 29.52 -14.03
N GLU A 438 -24.75 30.50 -13.26
CA GLU A 438 -24.27 31.78 -13.79
C GLU A 438 -23.02 31.61 -14.66
N ASP A 439 -22.11 30.68 -14.31
CA ASP A 439 -20.94 30.35 -15.13
C ASP A 439 -21.36 29.78 -16.49
N LEU A 440 -22.34 28.87 -16.49
CA LEU A 440 -22.89 28.26 -17.71
C LEU A 440 -23.55 29.31 -18.62
N GLU A 441 -24.30 30.25 -18.03
CA GLU A 441 -24.90 31.38 -18.75
C GLU A 441 -23.84 32.34 -19.31
N PHE A 442 -22.82 32.66 -18.52
CA PHE A 442 -21.70 33.50 -18.96
C PHE A 442 -20.98 32.88 -20.17
N LEU A 443 -20.78 31.56 -20.16
CA LEU A 443 -20.23 30.78 -21.27
C LEU A 443 -21.23 30.54 -22.41
N GLN A 444 -22.38 31.21 -22.38
CA GLN A 444 -23.43 31.15 -23.40
C GLN A 444 -23.89 29.72 -23.69
N MET A 445 -23.94 28.89 -22.65
CA MET A 445 -24.26 27.47 -22.74
C MET A 445 -23.38 26.72 -23.77
N GLY A 446 -22.12 27.12 -23.92
CA GLY A 446 -21.16 26.44 -24.80
C GLY A 446 -21.27 26.81 -26.28
N ARG A 447 -22.25 27.65 -26.67
CA ARG A 447 -22.52 28.01 -28.08
C ARG A 447 -21.33 28.57 -28.85
N LYS A 448 -20.37 29.19 -28.15
CA LYS A 448 -19.17 29.78 -28.75
C LYS A 448 -17.89 29.01 -28.45
N MET A 449 -17.95 27.95 -27.65
CA MET A 449 -16.76 27.19 -27.30
C MET A 449 -16.35 26.19 -28.38
N GLY A 450 -17.29 25.79 -29.25
CA GLY A 450 -17.06 24.78 -30.27
C GLY A 450 -17.08 23.36 -29.70
N ASP A 451 -16.75 22.40 -30.55
CA ASP A 451 -16.78 20.98 -30.17
C ASP A 451 -15.66 20.67 -29.15
N VAL A 452 -15.95 19.80 -28.19
CA VAL A 452 -14.98 19.26 -27.22
C VAL A 452 -14.83 17.75 -27.41
N SER A 453 -13.64 17.22 -27.20
CA SER A 453 -13.40 15.78 -27.26
C SER A 453 -14.02 15.10 -26.04
N VAL A 454 -13.84 15.70 -24.87
CA VAL A 454 -14.22 15.12 -23.58
C VAL A 454 -14.92 16.16 -22.71
N LEU A 455 -16.03 15.77 -22.08
CA LEU A 455 -16.74 16.59 -21.09
C LEU A 455 -16.80 15.83 -19.75
N LEU A 456 -16.28 16.43 -18.68
CA LEU A 456 -16.57 15.99 -17.32
C LEU A 456 -17.90 16.62 -16.86
N LEU A 457 -18.82 15.82 -16.34
CA LEU A 457 -20.08 16.33 -15.80
C LEU A 457 -19.85 17.09 -14.49
N ALA A 458 -20.52 18.23 -14.35
CA ALA A 458 -20.41 19.07 -13.16
C ALA A 458 -21.12 18.45 -11.94
N ASP A 459 -20.55 18.65 -10.75
CA ASP A 459 -21.13 18.33 -9.44
C ASP A 459 -21.76 16.92 -9.38
N GLN A 460 -20.99 15.93 -9.84
CA GLN A 460 -21.36 14.50 -9.85
C GLN A 460 -22.62 14.20 -10.68
N GLY A 461 -22.90 15.02 -11.71
CA GLY A 461 -24.06 14.85 -12.58
C GLY A 461 -25.33 15.49 -12.05
N TYR A 462 -25.22 16.60 -11.32
CA TYR A 462 -26.37 17.43 -10.95
C TYR A 462 -27.07 18.01 -12.19
N ALA A 463 -28.36 17.76 -12.37
CA ALA A 463 -29.10 18.16 -13.57
C ALA A 463 -29.05 19.66 -13.86
N ALA A 464 -29.15 20.50 -12.82
CA ALA A 464 -29.14 21.96 -13.00
C ALA A 464 -27.82 22.51 -13.57
N LEU A 465 -26.71 21.78 -13.41
CA LEU A 465 -25.40 22.14 -13.93
C LEU A 465 -25.02 21.39 -15.20
N ASN A 466 -25.88 20.47 -15.66
CA ASN A 466 -25.65 19.67 -16.86
C ASN A 466 -26.89 19.70 -17.77
N PRO A 467 -27.39 20.88 -18.17
CA PRO A 467 -28.60 20.96 -19.00
C PRO A 467 -28.36 20.35 -20.39
N PRO A 468 -29.37 19.74 -21.03
CA PRO A 468 -29.21 19.11 -22.34
C PRO A 468 -28.66 20.05 -23.43
N GLU A 469 -28.99 21.34 -23.37
CA GLU A 469 -28.47 22.36 -24.28
C GLU A 469 -26.96 22.55 -24.14
N TRP A 470 -26.43 22.49 -22.92
CA TRP A 470 -25.00 22.60 -22.66
C TRP A 470 -24.24 21.44 -23.30
N ILE A 471 -24.70 20.21 -23.06
CA ILE A 471 -24.08 19.00 -23.58
C ILE A 471 -24.16 18.97 -25.12
N SER A 472 -25.32 19.32 -25.70
CA SER A 472 -25.53 19.29 -27.15
C SER A 472 -24.78 20.38 -27.92
N ASN A 473 -24.56 21.56 -27.32
CA ASN A 473 -23.74 22.61 -27.96
C ASN A 473 -22.25 22.26 -27.99
N LEU A 474 -21.77 21.50 -26.99
CA LEU A 474 -20.37 21.07 -26.88
C LEU A 474 -20.05 19.82 -27.71
N ARG A 475 -21.08 19.03 -28.07
CA ARG A 475 -20.96 17.80 -28.88
C ARG A 475 -19.80 16.88 -28.44
N PRO A 476 -19.72 16.51 -27.15
CA PRO A 476 -18.62 15.70 -26.65
C PRO A 476 -18.59 14.32 -27.32
N GLN A 477 -17.40 13.84 -27.67
CA GLN A 477 -17.22 12.46 -28.14
C GLN A 477 -17.31 11.48 -26.97
N LEU A 478 -16.84 11.89 -25.79
CA LEU A 478 -16.85 11.12 -24.56
C LEU A 478 -17.32 12.00 -23.39
N VAL A 479 -18.20 11.46 -22.55
CA VAL A 479 -18.66 12.09 -21.32
C VAL A 479 -18.16 11.28 -20.13
N LEU A 480 -17.61 11.98 -19.15
CA LEU A 480 -17.07 11.41 -17.93
C LEU A 480 -17.89 11.84 -16.73
N LEU A 481 -18.02 10.95 -15.76
CA LEU A 481 -18.70 11.21 -14.51
C LEU A 481 -17.87 10.67 -13.34
N SER A 482 -17.39 11.59 -12.49
CA SER A 482 -16.84 11.25 -11.18
C SER A 482 -17.98 11.20 -10.16
N VAL A 483 -18.25 10.03 -9.60
CA VAL A 483 -19.30 9.83 -8.59
C VAL A 483 -19.00 8.59 -7.75
N ALA A 484 -19.45 8.60 -6.49
CA ALA A 484 -19.43 7.41 -5.64
C ALA A 484 -20.65 6.50 -5.91
N ALA A 485 -20.47 5.19 -5.79
CA ALA A 485 -21.57 4.22 -5.92
C ALA A 485 -22.72 4.44 -4.91
N ASP A 486 -22.39 5.00 -3.74
CA ASP A 486 -23.31 5.32 -2.64
C ASP A 486 -23.36 6.82 -2.34
N ASP A 487 -23.41 7.66 -3.39
CA ASP A 487 -23.43 9.10 -3.18
C ASP A 487 -24.58 9.56 -2.26
N ARG A 488 -24.23 10.34 -1.25
CA ARG A 488 -25.14 10.76 -0.16
C ARG A 488 -26.25 11.70 -0.65
N ASN A 489 -26.03 12.38 -1.77
CA ASN A 489 -27.00 13.31 -2.34
C ASN A 489 -27.87 12.64 -3.41
N GLY A 490 -27.71 11.32 -3.62
CA GLY A 490 -28.48 10.57 -4.61
C GLY A 490 -28.07 10.86 -6.05
N ARG A 491 -26.83 11.31 -6.27
CA ARG A 491 -26.26 11.55 -7.60
C ARG A 491 -25.85 10.24 -8.30
N PRO A 492 -25.73 10.22 -9.64
CA PRO A 492 -26.14 11.28 -10.58
C PRO A 492 -27.67 11.37 -10.73
N ASP A 493 -28.16 12.54 -11.14
CA ASP A 493 -29.60 12.72 -11.38
C ASP A 493 -30.08 11.94 -12.59
N ARG A 494 -31.30 11.39 -12.51
CA ARG A 494 -31.92 10.66 -13.62
C ARG A 494 -32.06 11.52 -14.87
N GLU A 495 -32.42 12.79 -14.72
CA GLU A 495 -32.55 13.73 -15.84
C GLU A 495 -31.22 13.90 -16.59
N THR A 496 -30.09 13.97 -15.87
CA THR A 496 -28.76 14.01 -16.49
C THR A 496 -28.47 12.72 -17.26
N LEU A 497 -28.79 11.56 -16.70
CA LEU A 497 -28.57 10.27 -17.37
C LEU A 497 -29.46 10.12 -18.62
N ASP A 498 -30.71 10.55 -18.55
CA ASP A 498 -31.65 10.51 -19.67
C ASP A 498 -31.19 11.43 -20.81
N ALA A 499 -30.65 12.60 -20.49
CA ALA A 499 -30.05 13.53 -21.45
C ALA A 499 -28.81 12.95 -22.16
N LEU A 500 -28.16 11.95 -21.57
CA LEU A 500 -26.94 11.33 -22.08
C LEU A 500 -27.18 10.06 -22.92
N GLY A 501 -28.43 9.68 -23.18
CA GLY A 501 -28.78 8.42 -23.86
C GLY A 501 -28.19 8.22 -25.27
N GLY A 502 -27.58 9.25 -25.89
CA GLY A 502 -26.88 9.18 -27.17
C GLY A 502 -25.36 9.33 -27.10
N TYR A 503 -24.78 9.49 -25.91
CA TYR A 503 -23.35 9.75 -25.70
C TYR A 503 -22.66 8.55 -25.05
N SER A 504 -21.37 8.38 -25.31
CA SER A 504 -20.53 7.43 -24.58
C SER A 504 -20.24 7.99 -23.19
N LEU A 505 -20.83 7.37 -22.15
CA LEU A 505 -20.65 7.76 -20.75
C LEU A 505 -19.77 6.75 -20.02
N LEU A 506 -18.70 7.23 -19.38
CA LEU A 506 -17.91 6.46 -18.43
C LEU A 506 -18.02 7.04 -17.02
N ARG A 507 -18.13 6.15 -16.03
CA ARG A 507 -18.42 6.51 -14.64
C ARG A 507 -17.46 5.83 -13.68
N THR A 508 -16.91 6.58 -12.73
CA THR A 508 -15.94 6.05 -11.77
C THR A 508 -16.53 4.99 -10.84
N ASP A 509 -17.82 5.07 -10.50
CA ASP A 509 -18.49 4.08 -9.66
C ASP A 509 -18.68 2.71 -10.33
N GLN A 510 -18.61 2.65 -11.66
CA GLN A 510 -18.76 1.43 -12.44
C GLN A 510 -17.43 0.90 -12.98
N HIS A 511 -16.47 1.79 -13.21
CA HIS A 511 -15.24 1.52 -13.95
C HIS A 511 -13.97 1.83 -13.16
N GLY A 512 -14.09 2.18 -11.87
CA GLY A 512 -12.98 2.64 -11.02
C GLY A 512 -12.32 3.89 -11.57
N TRP A 513 -10.98 3.92 -11.64
CA TRP A 513 -10.31 5.00 -12.36
C TRP A 513 -10.56 4.92 -13.88
N ILE A 514 -10.57 6.08 -14.53
CA ILE A 514 -10.72 6.20 -15.99
C ILE A 514 -9.52 6.97 -16.52
N GLN A 515 -8.81 6.42 -17.49
CA GLN A 515 -7.67 7.06 -18.13
C GLN A 515 -7.93 7.28 -19.61
N ILE A 516 -7.67 8.50 -20.06
CA ILE A 516 -7.71 8.89 -21.47
C ILE A 516 -6.29 9.21 -21.88
N VAL A 517 -5.84 8.57 -22.95
CA VAL A 517 -4.54 8.80 -23.57
C VAL A 517 -4.80 9.35 -24.96
N THR A 518 -4.08 10.39 -25.37
CA THR A 518 -4.26 10.99 -26.69
C THR A 518 -2.91 11.35 -27.31
N ASP A 519 -2.84 11.33 -28.64
CA ASP A 519 -1.72 11.84 -29.44
C ASP A 519 -2.03 13.21 -30.09
N GLY A 520 -3.16 13.82 -29.72
CA GLY A 520 -3.65 15.09 -30.27
C GLY A 520 -4.67 14.92 -31.40
N GLU A 521 -4.75 13.74 -32.03
CA GLU A 521 -5.69 13.41 -33.11
C GLU A 521 -6.65 12.27 -32.73
N GLN A 522 -6.13 11.24 -32.06
CA GLN A 522 -6.87 10.08 -31.59
C GLN A 522 -6.80 9.99 -30.07
N MET A 523 -7.90 9.54 -29.46
CA MET A 523 -7.95 9.24 -28.04
C MET A 523 -8.24 7.76 -27.81
N TRP A 524 -7.54 7.18 -26.84
CA TRP A 524 -7.73 5.83 -26.32
C TRP A 524 -8.19 5.93 -24.88
N VAL A 525 -9.08 5.02 -24.47
CA VAL A 525 -9.68 5.04 -23.15
C VAL A 525 -9.45 3.69 -22.46
N GLU A 526 -8.95 3.75 -21.23
CA GLU A 526 -8.68 2.61 -20.36
C GLU A 526 -9.42 2.79 -19.02
N VAL A 527 -9.89 1.69 -18.45
CA VAL A 527 -10.66 1.67 -17.20
C VAL A 527 -10.18 0.57 -16.27
N GLU A 528 -10.39 0.76 -14.96
CA GLU A 528 -10.09 -0.23 -13.90
C GLU A 528 -11.13 -1.38 -13.98
N GLN A 529 -10.75 -2.52 -14.59
CA GLN A 529 -11.63 -3.69 -14.75
C GLN A 529 -11.92 -4.45 -13.47
#